data_AF-A0A2E4JVB2-F1
#
_entry.id   AF-A0A2E4JVB2-F1
#
_cell.length_a   1.000
_cell.length_b   1.000
_cell.length_c   1.000
_cell.angle_alpha   90.00
_cell.angle_beta   90.00
_cell.angle_gamma   90.00
#
_symmetry.space_group_name_H-M   'P 1'
#
loop_
_entity.id
_entity.type
_entity.pdbx_description
1 polymer ?
#
loop_
_entity_poly.entity_id
_entity_poly.type
_entity_poly.pdbx_seq_one_letter_code
_entity_poly.pdbx_strand_id
1 'polypeptide(L)'
;MSDSMARGFIPEEFDPTKWENLEPVTEELLQRDLNCSSCIEDLIRDSSELAEHVSEAGALLYIEMTCDTENKEKKRAFLDFVENVRPNLSEFSDKLNRRIVGHPEVDNLPERYDLMIRGMKTDVEIFRKENIPLGVRQTELVTES
;
A
#
# COMPACT_ATOMS: atom_id res chain seq x y z
N MET A 1 -6.28 -27.43 -24.08
CA MET A 1 -5.21 -27.40 -23.05
C MET A 1 -5.42 -26.11 -22.30
N SER A 2 -5.72 -26.21 -21.01
CA SER A 2 -6.24 -25.11 -20.18
C SER A 2 -5.23 -23.97 -20.10
N ASP A 3 -5.75 -22.78 -20.34
CA ASP A 3 -5.09 -21.48 -20.23
C ASP A 3 -4.56 -21.31 -18.80
N SER A 4 -3.23 -21.25 -18.63
CA SER A 4 -2.63 -20.83 -17.37
C SER A 4 -2.57 -19.31 -17.37
N MET A 5 -3.70 -18.67 -17.09
CA MET A 5 -3.73 -17.24 -16.74
C MET A 5 -2.74 -17.03 -15.59
N ALA A 6 -1.78 -16.15 -15.81
CA ALA A 6 -0.62 -15.95 -14.95
C ALA A 6 -1.06 -15.72 -13.49
N ARG A 7 -0.54 -16.52 -12.55
CA ARG A 7 -0.71 -16.24 -11.12
C ARG A 7 0.02 -14.92 -10.81
N GLY A 8 -0.73 -13.93 -10.34
CA GLY A 8 -0.20 -12.65 -9.85
C GLY A 8 0.71 -12.83 -8.62
N PHE A 9 1.42 -11.77 -8.26
CA PHE A 9 2.22 -11.74 -7.03
C PHE A 9 1.33 -11.88 -5.78
N ILE A 10 0.12 -11.32 -5.83
CA ILE A 10 -0.89 -11.42 -4.78
C ILE A 10 -1.94 -12.48 -5.17
N PRO A 11 -2.28 -13.42 -4.27
CA PRO A 11 -3.36 -14.36 -4.53
C PRO A 11 -4.72 -13.66 -4.70
N GLU A 12 -5.59 -14.15 -5.60
CA GLU A 12 -6.93 -13.57 -5.81
C GLU A 12 -7.78 -13.51 -4.54
N GLU A 13 -7.68 -14.52 -3.66
CA GLU A 13 -8.42 -14.59 -2.39
C GLU A 13 -7.66 -13.96 -1.20
N PHE A 14 -6.69 -13.08 -1.47
CA PHE A 14 -5.94 -12.39 -0.42
C PHE A 14 -6.83 -11.40 0.35
N ASP A 15 -6.75 -11.42 1.69
CA ASP A 15 -7.47 -10.50 2.58
C ASP A 15 -6.51 -9.42 3.09
N PRO A 16 -6.43 -8.24 2.43
CA PRO A 16 -5.58 -7.14 2.83
C PRO A 16 -6.19 -6.29 3.96
N THR A 17 -7.34 -6.66 4.52
CA THR A 17 -7.98 -5.90 5.61
C THR A 17 -7.33 -6.13 6.98
N LYS A 18 -6.33 -7.02 7.03
CA LYS A 18 -5.64 -7.47 8.23
C LYS A 18 -4.13 -7.34 8.08
N TRP A 19 -3.48 -6.72 9.06
CA TRP A 19 -2.04 -6.47 8.99
C TRP A 19 -1.25 -7.76 8.97
N GLU A 20 -1.66 -8.78 9.72
CA GLU A 20 -0.98 -10.08 9.78
C GLU A 20 -0.87 -10.79 8.42
N ASN A 21 -1.75 -10.48 7.47
CA ASN A 21 -1.68 -11.01 6.11
C ASN A 21 -0.75 -10.17 5.22
N LEU A 22 -0.71 -8.85 5.44
CA LEU A 22 0.11 -7.91 4.69
C LEU A 22 1.58 -7.93 5.12
N GLU A 23 1.84 -8.09 6.41
CA GLU A 23 3.16 -8.06 7.01
C GLU A 23 4.18 -8.93 6.26
N PRO A 24 3.97 -10.24 6.04
CA PRO A 24 4.94 -11.07 5.34
C PRO A 24 5.19 -10.62 3.89
N VAL A 25 4.17 -10.11 3.20
CA VAL A 25 4.28 -9.62 1.82
C VAL A 25 5.08 -8.31 1.78
N THR A 26 4.78 -7.39 2.70
CA THR A 26 5.50 -6.11 2.82
C THR A 26 6.96 -6.31 3.21
N GLU A 27 7.24 -7.26 4.10
CA GLU A 27 8.61 -7.62 4.48
C GLU A 27 9.39 -8.20 3.31
N GLU A 28 8.77 -9.09 2.52
CA GLU A 28 9.38 -9.65 1.32
C GLU A 28 9.75 -8.53 0.33
N LEU A 29 8.83 -7.61 0.02
CA LEU A 29 9.08 -6.49 -0.90
C LEU A 29 10.22 -5.57 -0.39
N LEU A 30 10.30 -5.33 0.92
CA LEU A 30 11.37 -4.51 1.52
C LEU A 30 12.73 -5.21 1.51
N GLN A 31 12.77 -6.53 1.69
CA GLN A 31 13.99 -7.33 1.80
C GLN A 31 14.48 -7.90 0.47
N ARG A 32 13.65 -7.90 -0.57
CA ARG A 32 13.96 -8.47 -1.88
C ARG A 32 15.22 -7.88 -2.48
N ASP A 33 16.22 -8.70 -2.80
CA ASP A 33 17.48 -8.23 -3.39
C ASP A 33 17.26 -7.48 -4.72
N LEU A 34 17.83 -6.27 -4.82
CA LEU A 34 17.82 -5.45 -6.03
C LEU A 34 19.25 -5.29 -6.52
N ASN A 35 19.56 -5.89 -7.66
CA ASN A 35 20.90 -5.87 -8.25
C ASN A 35 20.92 -5.26 -9.66
N CYS A 36 19.79 -4.74 -10.13
CA CYS A 36 19.61 -4.28 -11.51
C CYS A 36 18.42 -3.32 -11.64
N SER A 37 18.37 -2.50 -12.70
CA SER A 37 17.24 -1.59 -12.95
C SER A 37 15.93 -2.35 -13.20
N SER A 38 15.95 -3.45 -13.96
CA SER A 38 14.75 -4.27 -14.18
C SER A 38 14.22 -4.92 -12.90
N CYS A 39 15.11 -5.20 -11.93
CA CYS A 39 14.75 -5.70 -10.60
C CYS A 39 13.89 -4.66 -9.85
N ILE A 40 14.17 -3.36 -10.05
CA ILE A 40 13.36 -2.26 -9.49
C ILE A 40 12.01 -2.20 -10.21
N GLU A 41 11.96 -2.37 -11.54
CA GLU A 41 10.69 -2.44 -12.28
C GLU A 41 9.79 -3.59 -11.77
N ASP A 42 10.38 -4.75 -11.50
CA ASP A 42 9.68 -5.89 -10.90
C ASP A 42 9.14 -5.56 -9.51
N LEU A 43 9.95 -4.92 -8.66
CA LEU A 43 9.50 -4.48 -7.33
C LEU A 43 8.37 -3.46 -7.42
N ILE A 44 8.46 -2.49 -8.34
CA ILE A 44 7.41 -1.49 -8.59
C ILE A 44 6.11 -2.20 -8.99
N ARG A 45 6.17 -3.14 -9.94
CA ARG A 45 4.99 -3.89 -10.39
C ARG A 45 4.33 -4.64 -9.24
N ASP A 46 5.10 -5.45 -8.52
CA ASP A 46 4.57 -6.31 -7.46
C ASP A 46 4.03 -5.47 -6.27
N SER A 47 4.67 -4.34 -5.96
CA SER A 47 4.16 -3.39 -4.97
C SER A 47 2.90 -2.65 -5.44
N SER A 48 2.76 -2.40 -6.75
CA SER A 48 1.55 -1.82 -7.33
C SER A 48 0.38 -2.79 -7.26
N GLU A 49 0.63 -4.08 -7.53
CA GLU A 49 -0.38 -5.14 -7.37
C GLU A 49 -0.86 -5.23 -5.91
N LEU A 50 0.05 -5.22 -4.93
CA LEU A 50 -0.33 -5.14 -3.51
C LEU A 50 -1.18 -3.90 -3.20
N ALA A 51 -0.79 -2.74 -3.73
CA ALA A 51 -1.50 -1.48 -3.52
C ALA A 51 -2.91 -1.52 -4.12
N GLU A 52 -3.11 -2.18 -5.27
CA GLU A 52 -4.42 -2.36 -5.90
C GLU A 52 -5.37 -3.16 -4.98
N HIS A 53 -4.94 -4.30 -4.46
CA HIS A 53 -5.74 -5.11 -3.53
C HIS A 53 -6.09 -4.34 -2.25
N VAL A 54 -5.11 -3.65 -1.65
CA VAL A 54 -5.31 -2.81 -0.46
C VAL A 54 -6.31 -1.68 -0.74
N SER A 55 -6.18 -1.02 -1.89
CA SER A 55 -7.06 0.08 -2.28
C SER A 55 -8.50 -0.40 -2.51
N GLU A 56 -8.67 -1.54 -3.18
CA GLU A 56 -9.98 -2.16 -3.39
C GLU A 56 -10.66 -2.50 -2.06
N ALA A 57 -9.98 -3.21 -1.17
CA ALA A 57 -10.54 -3.59 0.12
C ALA A 57 -10.90 -2.37 0.98
N GLY A 58 -10.02 -1.36 1.01
CA GLY A 58 -10.29 -0.10 1.70
C GLY A 58 -11.50 0.65 1.12
N ALA A 59 -11.67 0.62 -0.21
CA ALA A 59 -12.82 1.22 -0.88
C ALA A 59 -14.12 0.47 -0.55
N LEU A 60 -14.09 -0.86 -0.54
CA LEU A 60 -15.25 -1.69 -0.17
C LEU A 60 -15.70 -1.41 1.27
N LEU A 61 -14.77 -1.40 2.24
CA LEU A 61 -15.07 -1.05 3.64
C LEU A 61 -15.70 0.34 3.76
N TYR A 62 -15.19 1.32 3.02
CA TYR A 62 -15.75 2.67 3.01
C TYR A 62 -17.15 2.72 2.39
N ILE A 63 -17.38 2.04 1.27
CA ILE A 63 -18.69 1.95 0.61
C ILE A 63 -19.71 1.30 1.55
N GLU A 64 -19.36 0.16 2.15
CA GLU A 64 -20.25 -0.55 3.07
C GLU A 64 -20.67 0.33 4.25
N MET A 65 -19.70 1.01 4.87
CA MET A 65 -19.91 1.91 6.00
C MET A 65 -20.75 3.14 5.62
N THR A 66 -20.57 3.70 4.42
CA THR A 66 -21.34 4.88 3.96
C THR A 66 -22.72 4.55 3.41
N CYS A 67 -22.96 3.33 2.94
CA CYS A 67 -24.29 2.89 2.52
C CYS A 67 -25.24 2.60 3.70
N ASP A 68 -24.71 2.26 4.87
CA ASP A 68 -25.47 1.84 6.05
C ASP A 68 -24.81 2.39 7.33
N THR A 69 -24.92 3.71 7.51
CA THR A 69 -24.19 4.48 8.53
C THR A 69 -24.63 4.19 9.97
N GLU A 70 -25.79 3.56 10.17
CA GLU A 70 -26.26 3.11 11.49
C GLU A 70 -25.67 1.76 11.90
N ASN A 71 -25.05 1.04 10.96
CA ASN A 71 -24.47 -0.28 11.20
C ASN A 71 -23.10 -0.19 11.88
N LYS A 72 -23.11 -0.49 13.18
CA LYS A 72 -21.91 -0.45 14.03
C LYS A 72 -20.81 -1.42 13.59
N GLU A 73 -21.16 -2.56 13.02
CA GLU A 73 -20.17 -3.56 12.59
C GLU A 73 -19.42 -3.10 11.34
N LYS A 74 -20.13 -2.55 10.34
CA LYS A 74 -19.50 -1.99 9.14
C LYS A 74 -18.61 -0.80 9.47
N LYS A 75 -19.10 0.08 10.35
CA LYS A 75 -18.29 1.20 10.87
C LYS A 75 -17.05 0.72 11.61
N ARG A 76 -17.18 -0.30 12.46
CA ARG A 76 -16.06 -0.90 13.19
C ARG A 76 -15.04 -1.51 12.22
N ALA A 77 -15.48 -2.27 11.22
CA ALA A 77 -14.58 -2.88 10.23
C ALA A 77 -13.76 -1.82 9.45
N PHE A 78 -14.39 -0.71 9.06
CA PHE A 78 -13.67 0.39 8.43
C PHE A 78 -12.67 1.05 9.38
N LEU A 79 -13.08 1.37 10.61
CA LEU A 79 -12.19 2.00 11.60
C LEU A 79 -11.03 1.07 11.99
N ASP A 80 -11.27 -0.23 12.13
CA ASP A 80 -10.22 -1.21 12.43
C ASP A 80 -9.16 -1.25 11.32
N PHE A 81 -9.57 -1.18 10.05
CA PHE A 81 -8.63 -1.06 8.92
C PHE A 81 -7.84 0.25 8.95
N VAL A 82 -8.51 1.36 9.28
CA VAL A 82 -7.86 2.68 9.40
C VAL A 82 -6.89 2.74 10.57
N GLU A 83 -7.20 2.12 11.70
CA GLU A 83 -6.41 2.16 12.93
C GLU A 83 -5.26 1.15 12.92
N ASN A 84 -5.47 -0.04 12.36
CA ASN A 84 -4.52 -1.15 12.51
C ASN A 84 -3.75 -1.49 11.23
N VAL A 85 -4.25 -1.11 10.05
CA VAL A 85 -3.62 -1.47 8.77
C VAL A 85 -2.98 -0.27 8.08
N ARG A 86 -3.72 0.82 7.90
CA ARG A 86 -3.21 2.02 7.21
C ARG A 86 -1.93 2.60 7.81
N PRO A 87 -1.72 2.64 9.14
CA PRO A 87 -0.49 3.15 9.73
C PRO A 87 0.74 2.36 9.30
N ASN A 88 0.64 1.03 9.35
CA ASN A 88 1.72 0.13 8.96
C ASN A 88 2.01 0.22 7.45
N LEU A 89 0.97 0.31 6.62
CA LEU A 89 1.11 0.57 5.19
C LEU A 89 1.79 1.92 4.91
N SER A 90 1.47 2.97 5.67
CA SER A 90 2.13 4.27 5.52
C SER A 90 3.63 4.20 5.81
N GLU A 91 4.04 3.49 6.87
CA GLU A 91 5.46 3.24 7.14
C GLU A 91 6.13 2.37 6.08
N PHE A 92 5.42 1.35 5.58
CA PHE A 92 5.90 0.50 4.49
C PHE A 92 6.13 1.32 3.20
N SER A 93 5.16 2.13 2.80
CA SER A 93 5.27 2.97 1.59
C SER A 93 6.43 3.95 1.67
N ASP A 94 6.66 4.61 2.81
CA ASP A 94 7.83 5.49 2.98
C ASP A 94 9.16 4.71 2.87
N LYS A 95 9.26 3.55 3.55
CA LYS A 95 10.45 2.69 3.48
C LYS A 95 10.72 2.23 2.05
N LEU A 96 9.68 1.77 1.34
CA LEU A 96 9.77 1.31 -0.04
C LEU A 96 10.18 2.45 -0.97
N ASN A 97 9.55 3.62 -0.84
CA ASN A 97 9.89 4.79 -1.65
C ASN A 97 11.35 5.20 -1.43
N ARG A 98 11.81 5.34 -0.17
CA ARG A 98 13.22 5.64 0.15
C ARG A 98 14.18 4.64 -0.47
N ARG A 99 13.82 3.35 -0.43
CA ARG A 99 14.60 2.26 -1.01
C ARG A 99 14.72 2.39 -2.52
N ILE A 100 13.61 2.64 -3.22
CA ILE A 100 13.57 2.80 -4.68
C ILE A 100 14.35 4.06 -5.09
N VAL A 101 14.03 5.23 -4.51
CA VAL A 101 14.66 6.50 -4.92
C VAL A 101 16.13 6.62 -4.53
N GLY A 102 16.56 5.84 -3.54
CA GLY A 102 17.96 5.77 -3.10
C GLY A 102 18.78 4.68 -3.80
N HIS A 103 18.17 3.87 -4.67
CA HIS A 103 18.87 2.79 -5.34
C HIS A 103 19.81 3.33 -6.43
N PRO A 104 21.06 2.85 -6.56
CA PRO A 104 22.02 3.35 -7.56
C PRO A 104 21.54 3.27 -9.01
N GLU A 105 20.74 2.25 -9.32
CA GLU A 105 20.19 2.00 -10.66
C GLU A 105 18.87 2.73 -10.94
N VAL A 106 18.37 3.60 -10.04
CA VAL A 106 17.08 4.28 -10.21
C VAL A 106 17.07 5.20 -11.44
N ASP A 107 18.20 5.85 -11.73
CA ASP A 107 18.33 6.73 -12.90
C ASP A 107 18.53 5.94 -14.22
N ASN A 108 18.69 4.61 -14.14
CA ASN A 108 18.74 3.69 -15.29
C ASN A 108 17.36 3.08 -15.61
N LEU A 109 16.30 3.49 -14.90
CA LEU A 109 14.93 3.10 -15.24
C LEU A 109 14.49 3.74 -16.56
N PRO A 110 13.56 3.11 -17.30
CA PRO A 110 12.98 3.72 -18.49
C PRO A 110 12.26 5.05 -18.19
N GLU A 111 12.33 6.00 -19.12
CA GLU A 111 11.76 7.37 -19.00
C GLU A 111 10.28 7.40 -18.55
N ARG A 112 9.51 6.34 -18.86
CA ARG A 112 8.11 6.21 -18.40
C ARG A 112 7.94 6.30 -16.88
N TYR A 113 9.00 6.05 -16.10
CA TYR A 113 8.98 6.13 -14.64
C TYR A 113 9.35 7.52 -14.08
N ASP A 114 9.84 8.46 -14.90
CA ASP A 114 10.37 9.75 -14.43
C ASP A 114 9.37 10.55 -13.57
N LEU A 115 8.10 10.55 -13.97
CA LEU A 115 7.05 11.23 -13.20
C LEU A 115 6.80 10.53 -11.86
N MET A 116 6.73 9.20 -11.87
CA MET A 116 6.51 8.40 -10.66
C MET A 116 7.67 8.56 -9.67
N ILE A 117 8.92 8.52 -10.14
CA ILE A 117 10.10 8.71 -9.30
C ILE A 117 10.15 10.12 -8.70
N ARG A 118 9.76 11.16 -9.44
CA ARG A 118 9.61 12.51 -8.87
C ARG A 118 8.53 12.58 -7.78
N GLY A 119 7.42 11.87 -7.99
CA GLY A 119 6.37 11.69 -6.97
C GLY A 119 6.93 11.05 -5.71
N MET A 120 7.57 9.89 -5.83
CA MET A 120 8.18 9.17 -4.71
C MET A 120 9.21 10.02 -3.95
N LYS A 121 10.05 10.79 -4.66
CA LYS A 121 11.01 11.72 -4.03
C LYS A 121 10.30 12.78 -3.19
N THR A 122 9.18 13.31 -3.71
CA THR A 122 8.35 14.29 -2.99
C THR A 122 7.72 13.65 -1.76
N ASP A 123 7.13 12.45 -1.89
CA ASP A 123 6.52 11.71 -0.77
C ASP A 123 7.53 11.50 0.36
N VAL A 124 8.75 11.08 0.02
CA VAL A 124 9.86 10.89 0.97
C VAL A 124 10.26 12.18 1.68
N GLU A 125 10.26 13.32 0.98
CA GLU A 125 10.62 14.63 1.53
C GLU A 125 9.57 15.14 2.54
N ILE A 126 8.28 14.93 2.23
CA ILE A 126 7.17 15.43 3.06
C ILE A 126 6.75 14.44 4.16
N PHE A 127 7.17 13.17 4.08
CA PHE A 127 6.77 12.15 5.06
C PHE A 127 7.22 12.53 6.48
N ARG A 128 6.28 12.47 7.43
CA ARG A 128 6.54 12.65 8.86
C ARG A 128 5.83 11.54 9.60
N LYS A 129 6.57 10.75 10.37
CA LYS A 129 6.01 9.61 11.12
C LYS A 129 4.96 10.08 12.14
N GLU A 130 5.11 11.30 12.65
CA GLU A 130 4.19 11.97 13.56
C GLU A 130 2.81 12.23 12.93
N ASN A 131 2.72 12.33 11.60
CA ASN A 131 1.46 12.54 10.90
C ASN A 131 0.60 11.27 10.83
N ILE A 132 1.18 10.08 11.02
CA ILE A 132 0.45 8.82 10.95
C ILE A 132 -0.68 8.76 12.00
N PRO A 133 -0.41 8.90 13.31
CA PRO A 133 -1.49 8.89 14.32
C PRO A 133 -2.46 10.07 14.17
N LEU A 134 -2.00 11.20 13.62
CA LEU A 134 -2.88 12.35 13.35
C LEU A 134 -3.87 12.05 12.23
N GLY A 135 -3.45 11.34 11.18
CA GLY A 135 -4.33 10.93 10.08
C GLY A 135 -5.39 9.90 10.51
N VAL A 136 -5.02 8.97 11.39
CA VAL A 136 -5.97 8.04 12.01
C VAL A 136 -7.03 8.83 12.78
N ARG A 137 -6.60 9.69 13.71
CA ARG A 137 -7.50 10.51 14.52
C ARG A 137 -8.39 11.43 13.69
N GLN A 138 -7.86 12.01 12.61
CA GLN A 138 -8.65 12.83 11.70
C GLN A 138 -9.78 12.00 11.07
N THR A 139 -9.50 10.77 10.65
CA THR A 139 -10.50 9.89 10.06
C THR A 139 -11.57 9.49 11.09
N GLU A 140 -11.15 9.09 12.29
CA GLU A 140 -12.06 8.79 13.41
C GLU A 140 -13.05 9.94 13.66
N LEU A 141 -12.54 11.17 13.82
CA LEU A 141 -13.37 12.35 14.10
C LEU A 141 -14.42 12.61 13.01
N VAL A 142 -14.05 12.43 11.74
CA VAL A 142 -14.97 12.64 10.60
C VAL A 142 -15.99 11.50 10.48
N THR A 143 -15.62 10.28 10.87
CA THR A 143 -16.51 9.12 10.84
C THR A 143 -17.42 9.03 12.08
N GLU A 144 -17.04 9.65 13.20
CA GLU A 144 -17.86 9.75 14.42
C GLU A 144 -18.87 10.89 14.43
N SER A 145 -18.71 11.85 13.51
CA SER A 145 -19.63 12.98 13.29
C SER A 145 -20.99 12.53 12.77
#